data_AF-A0A7S4C4D2-F1
#
_entry.id   AF-A0A7S4C4D2-F1
#
_cell.length_a   1.000
_cell.length_b   1.000
_cell.length_c   1.000
_cell.angle_alpha   90.00
_cell.angle_beta   90.00
_cell.angle_gamma   90.00
#
_symmetry.space_group_name_H-M   'P 1'
#
loop_
_entity.id
_entity.type
_entity.pdbx_description
1 polymer ?
#
loop_
_entity_poly.entity_id
_entity_poly.type
_entity_poly.pdbx_seq_one_letter_code
_entity_poly.pdbx_strand_id
1 'polypeptide(L)'
;GGLAGAALAPLGAMASEALRAVVAMPASHSFSTGAAIGAVSGMATKVGSVRGHYHSLMLPLILLEVECARPAVLGALDAACLCCVCAGVCSAVALLPRTEHEGAACRRAVRINFFFGDYVEACYPYMARDVWVQTAALIGAAVAGGLIGSTAARSTAYLPMPLAIALSDKPGPFACACAAGFFVPFAVTVMRRLPQPNAYVTVHRGEKAPFSK
;
A
#
# COMPACT_ATOMS: atom_id res chain seq x y z
N GLY A 1 13.18 11.22 37.30
CA GLY A 1 12.83 12.24 36.31
C GLY A 1 13.25 13.58 36.85
N GLY A 2 14.34 14.14 36.34
CA GLY A 2 14.98 15.35 36.88
C GLY A 2 14.65 16.60 36.07
N LEU A 3 15.16 17.75 36.54
CA LEU A 3 15.01 19.09 35.96
C LEU A 3 15.30 19.18 34.45
N ALA A 4 16.17 18.31 33.92
CA ALA A 4 16.43 18.17 32.48
C ALA A 4 15.20 17.69 31.67
N GLY A 5 14.37 16.81 32.25
CA GLY A 5 13.13 16.35 31.63
C GLY A 5 12.05 17.44 31.61
N ALA A 6 12.02 18.32 32.60
CA ALA A 6 11.08 19.45 32.65
C ALA A 6 11.44 20.56 31.63
N ALA A 7 12.72 20.74 31.32
CA ALA A 7 13.19 21.69 30.31
C ALA A 7 13.04 21.17 28.86
N LEU A 8 13.18 19.86 28.65
CA LEU A 8 12.99 19.22 27.36
C LEU A 8 11.51 18.90 27.05
N ALA A 9 10.65 18.80 28.06
CA ALA A 9 9.21 18.56 27.91
C ALA A 9 8.51 19.55 26.96
N PRO A 10 8.68 20.88 27.06
CA PRO A 10 8.05 21.82 26.12
C PRO A 10 8.62 21.70 24.70
N LEU A 11 9.91 21.42 24.55
CA LEU A 11 10.52 21.20 23.22
C LEU A 11 10.02 19.91 22.56
N GLY A 12 9.89 18.84 23.35
CA GLY A 12 9.28 17.58 22.92
C GLY A 12 7.82 17.76 22.54
N ALA A 13 7.06 18.51 23.33
CA ALA A 13 5.67 18.85 23.03
C ALA A 13 5.57 19.66 21.74
N MET A 14 6.38 20.70 21.54
CA MET A 14 6.39 21.50 20.30
C MET A 14 6.78 20.68 19.06
N ALA A 15 7.77 19.80 19.18
CA ALA A 15 8.15 18.91 18.08
C ALA A 15 7.03 17.91 17.75
N SER A 16 6.35 17.36 18.77
CA SER A 16 5.21 16.47 18.58
C SER A 16 4.01 17.20 17.96
N GLU A 17 3.74 18.45 18.37
CA GLU A 17 2.66 19.27 17.83
C GLU A 17 2.93 19.67 16.38
N ALA A 18 4.18 20.04 16.06
CA ALA A 18 4.60 20.34 14.69
C ALA A 18 4.50 19.10 13.78
N LEU A 19 4.90 17.93 14.29
CA LEU A 19 4.78 16.67 13.56
C LEU A 19 3.31 16.29 13.34
N ARG A 20 2.47 16.43 14.37
CA ARG A 20 1.02 16.22 14.28
C ARG A 20 0.37 17.20 13.31
N ALA A 21 0.81 18.46 13.29
CA ALA A 21 0.33 19.45 12.33
C ALA A 21 0.68 19.03 10.89
N VAL A 22 1.92 18.60 10.64
CA VAL A 22 2.37 18.08 9.33
C VAL A 22 1.59 16.82 8.91
N VAL A 23 1.34 15.92 9.85
CA VAL A 23 0.60 14.67 9.63
C VAL A 23 -0.90 14.92 9.39
N ALA A 24 -1.47 15.94 10.02
CA ALA A 24 -2.87 16.34 9.83
C ALA A 24 -3.11 17.19 8.56
N MET A 25 -2.05 17.66 7.89
CA MET A 25 -2.13 18.45 6.65
C MET A 25 -3.05 17.86 5.58
N PRO A 26 -3.06 16.54 5.31
CA PRO A 26 -3.95 15.99 4.29
C PRO A 26 -5.44 16.24 4.60
N ALA A 27 -5.80 16.30 5.89
CA ALA A 27 -7.18 16.40 6.37
C ALA A 27 -7.65 17.83 6.66
N SER A 28 -6.75 18.83 6.68
CA SER A 28 -7.06 20.22 7.07
C SER A 28 -7.35 21.15 5.89
N HIS A 29 -7.23 20.66 4.66
CA HIS A 29 -7.39 21.45 3.45
C HIS A 29 -8.66 21.11 2.66
N SER A 30 -9.03 21.99 1.72
CA SER A 30 -10.13 21.77 0.77
C SER A 30 -9.94 20.45 0.01
N PHE A 31 -11.05 19.83 -0.41
CA PHE A 31 -11.09 18.50 -1.05
C PHE A 31 -9.99 18.26 -2.10
N SER A 32 -9.77 19.22 -3.00
CA SER A 32 -8.76 19.12 -4.08
C SER A 32 -7.32 19.16 -3.54
N THR A 33 -7.04 20.04 -2.60
CA THR A 33 -5.72 20.17 -1.97
C THR A 33 -5.42 18.97 -1.07
N GLY A 34 -6.41 18.51 -0.30
CA GLY A 34 -6.33 17.28 0.49
C GLY A 34 -6.07 16.06 -0.40
N ALA A 35 -6.71 15.98 -1.57
CA ALA A 35 -6.45 14.92 -2.54
C ALA A 35 -5.00 14.94 -3.05
N ALA A 36 -4.47 16.12 -3.40
CA ALA A 36 -3.10 16.24 -3.88
C ALA A 36 -2.08 15.85 -2.82
N ILE A 37 -2.24 16.36 -1.59
CA ILE A 37 -1.36 16.03 -0.46
C ILE A 37 -1.46 14.53 -0.15
N GLY A 38 -2.67 13.99 -0.04
CA GLY A 38 -2.90 12.58 0.21
C GLY A 38 -2.29 11.67 -0.86
N ALA A 39 -2.37 12.07 -2.14
CA ALA A 39 -1.78 11.31 -3.24
C ALA A 39 -0.25 11.28 -3.16
N VAL A 40 0.37 12.43 -2.85
CA VAL A 40 1.82 12.51 -2.61
C VAL A 40 2.21 11.68 -1.38
N SER A 41 1.45 11.76 -0.29
CA SER A 41 1.69 10.97 0.92
C SER A 41 1.59 9.46 0.64
N GLY A 42 0.53 9.00 -0.03
CA GLY A 42 0.37 7.57 -0.37
C GLY A 42 1.50 7.04 -1.26
N MET A 43 1.92 7.82 -2.26
CA MET A 43 3.05 7.47 -3.10
C MET A 43 4.36 7.46 -2.30
N ALA A 44 4.61 8.46 -1.45
CA ALA A 44 5.77 8.53 -0.59
C ALA A 44 5.84 7.35 0.40
N THR A 45 4.71 6.97 1.00
CA THR A 45 4.60 5.81 1.88
C THR A 45 4.98 4.52 1.13
N LYS A 46 4.45 4.31 -0.07
CA LYS A 46 4.80 3.12 -0.87
C LYS A 46 6.26 3.10 -1.29
N VAL A 47 6.79 4.24 -1.70
CA VAL A 47 8.19 4.40 -2.07
C VAL A 47 9.12 4.16 -0.88
N GLY A 48 8.81 4.74 0.28
CA GLY A 48 9.56 4.54 1.51
C GLY A 48 9.57 3.09 1.96
N SER A 49 8.42 2.41 1.83
CA SER A 49 8.26 0.98 2.11
C SER A 49 9.19 0.12 1.22
N VAL A 50 9.19 0.34 -0.10
CA VAL A 50 10.10 -0.38 -1.03
C VAL A 50 11.58 -0.11 -0.73
N ARG A 51 11.92 1.05 -0.18
CA ARG A 51 13.30 1.43 0.20
C ARG A 51 13.70 1.02 1.62
N GLY A 52 12.83 0.37 2.37
CA GLY A 52 13.10 -0.08 3.74
C GLY A 52 13.00 1.02 4.81
N HIS A 53 12.43 2.19 4.49
CA HIS A 53 12.21 3.27 5.45
C HIS A 53 10.94 3.11 6.29
N TYR A 54 10.18 2.03 6.08
CA TYR A 54 8.91 1.79 6.77
C TYR A 54 9.10 1.69 8.29
N HIS A 55 9.98 0.81 8.76
CA HIS A 55 10.20 0.60 10.19
C HIS A 55 10.91 1.77 10.87
N SER A 56 11.78 2.49 10.16
CA SER A 56 12.56 3.57 10.75
C SER A 56 11.81 4.91 10.81
N LEU A 57 10.81 5.11 9.94
CA LEU A 57 10.10 6.40 9.84
C LEU A 57 8.58 6.22 9.93
N MET A 58 7.97 5.41 9.05
CA MET A 58 6.51 5.33 8.95
C MET A 58 5.88 4.74 10.21
N LEU A 59 6.42 3.63 10.71
CA LEU A 59 5.89 2.94 11.89
C LEU A 59 5.93 3.84 13.15
N PRO A 60 7.07 4.48 13.51
CA PRO A 60 7.09 5.47 14.60
C PRO A 60 6.08 6.60 14.42
N LEU A 61 5.89 7.11 13.20
CA LEU A 61 4.93 8.18 12.92
C LEU A 61 3.48 7.72 13.11
N ILE A 62 3.14 6.51 12.66
CA ILE A 62 1.82 5.91 12.91
C ILE A 62 1.58 5.81 14.41
N LEU A 63 2.55 5.28 15.17
CA LEU A 63 2.46 5.11 16.62
C LEU A 63 2.26 6.46 17.36
N LEU A 64 2.94 7.51 16.93
CA LEU A 64 2.76 8.86 17.46
C LEU A 64 1.37 9.44 17.17
N GLU A 65 0.77 9.09 16.03
CA GLU A 65 -0.60 9.52 15.70
C GLU A 65 -1.65 8.74 16.51
N VAL A 66 -1.41 7.46 16.81
CA VAL A 66 -2.33 6.60 17.58
C VAL A 66 -2.12 6.67 19.10
N GLU A 67 -1.25 7.55 19.62
CA GLU A 67 -0.83 7.63 21.02
C GLU A 67 -2.00 7.79 22.03
N CYS A 68 -3.19 8.20 21.58
CA CYS A 68 -4.42 8.26 22.39
C CYS A 68 -5.55 7.33 21.90
N ALA A 69 -5.22 6.18 21.30
CA ALA A 69 -6.19 5.21 20.76
C ALA A 69 -7.20 5.83 19.75
N ARG A 70 -6.76 6.85 19.02
CA ARG A 70 -7.58 7.51 17.99
C ARG A 70 -7.28 6.92 16.61
N PRO A 71 -8.28 6.80 15.73
CA PRO A 71 -8.05 6.48 14.32
C PRO A 71 -7.07 7.49 13.71
N ALA A 72 -6.12 7.00 12.91
CA ALA A 72 -5.01 7.76 12.35
C ALA A 72 -5.12 7.88 10.82
N VAL A 73 -4.74 9.03 10.28
CA VAL A 73 -4.60 9.23 8.82
C VAL A 73 -3.46 8.38 8.29
N LEU A 74 -2.31 8.32 8.99
CA LEU A 74 -1.19 7.47 8.61
C LEU A 74 -1.53 5.99 8.71
N GLY A 75 -2.36 5.60 9.68
CA GLY A 75 -2.88 4.24 9.79
C GLY A 75 -3.79 3.86 8.61
N ALA A 76 -4.64 4.81 8.17
CA ALA A 76 -5.42 4.62 6.95
C ALA A 76 -4.52 4.51 5.70
N LEU A 77 -3.48 5.34 5.58
CA LEU A 77 -2.52 5.29 4.47
C LEU A 77 -1.76 3.97 4.45
N ASP A 78 -1.32 3.46 5.59
CA ASP A 78 -0.66 2.16 5.71
C ASP A 78 -1.54 1.02 5.16
N ALA A 79 -2.77 0.92 5.65
CA ALA A 79 -3.71 -0.11 5.24
C ALA A 79 -4.08 -0.02 3.75
N ALA A 80 -4.41 1.18 3.25
CA ALA A 80 -4.88 1.35 1.88
C ALA A 80 -3.75 1.41 0.83
N CYS A 81 -2.65 2.10 1.14
CA CYS A 81 -1.56 2.36 0.18
C CYS A 81 -0.48 1.27 0.20
N LEU A 82 -0.35 0.50 1.29
CA LEU A 82 0.60 -0.61 1.38
C LEU A 82 -0.11 -1.96 1.35
N CYS A 83 -0.94 -2.25 2.35
CA CYS A 83 -1.55 -3.58 2.51
C CYS A 83 -2.50 -3.92 1.35
N CYS A 84 -3.42 -3.02 1.00
CA CYS A 84 -4.36 -3.25 -0.11
C CYS A 84 -3.66 -3.30 -1.47
N VAL A 85 -2.67 -2.43 -1.69
CA VAL A 85 -1.83 -2.45 -2.91
C VAL A 85 -1.08 -3.77 -3.04
N CYS A 86 -0.44 -4.24 -1.97
CA CYS A 86 0.23 -5.53 -1.94
C CYS A 86 -0.75 -6.69 -2.19
N ALA A 87 -1.88 -6.67 -1.49
CA ALA A 87 -2.94 -7.67 -1.66
C ALA A 87 -3.47 -7.70 -3.11
N GLY A 88 -3.61 -6.54 -3.76
CA GLY A 88 -4.02 -6.44 -5.17
C GLY A 88 -3.03 -7.11 -6.11
N VAL A 89 -1.74 -6.76 -6.00
CA VAL A 89 -0.68 -7.41 -6.80
C VAL A 89 -0.65 -8.91 -6.53
N CYS A 90 -0.59 -9.34 -5.27
CA CYS A 90 -0.51 -10.76 -4.92
C CYS A 90 -1.77 -11.53 -5.32
N SER A 91 -2.96 -10.94 -5.28
CA SER A 91 -4.19 -11.58 -5.75
C SER A 91 -4.14 -11.86 -7.25
N ALA A 92 -3.63 -10.91 -8.04
CA ALA A 92 -3.44 -11.11 -9.47
C ALA A 92 -2.42 -12.22 -9.78
N VAL A 93 -1.32 -12.27 -9.02
CA VAL A 93 -0.32 -13.35 -9.15
C VAL A 93 -0.90 -14.71 -8.72
N ALA A 94 -1.68 -14.74 -7.64
CA ALA A 94 -2.32 -15.95 -7.15
C ALA A 94 -3.37 -16.49 -8.14
N LEU A 95 -4.03 -15.60 -8.89
CA LEU A 95 -5.00 -15.93 -9.93
C LEU A 95 -4.34 -16.46 -11.20
N LEU A 96 -3.22 -15.85 -11.62
CA LEU A 96 -2.45 -16.24 -12.81
C LEU A 96 -0.99 -16.58 -12.44
N PRO A 97 -0.76 -17.67 -11.67
CA PRO A 97 0.58 -18.05 -11.24
C PRO A 97 1.37 -18.67 -12.41
N ARG A 98 2.68 -18.38 -12.49
CA ARG A 98 3.56 -19.07 -13.46
C ARG A 98 4.11 -20.38 -12.89
N THR A 99 4.12 -20.51 -11.57
CA THR A 99 4.51 -21.73 -10.84
C THR A 99 3.59 -21.94 -9.65
N GLU A 100 3.39 -23.19 -9.22
CA GLU A 100 2.55 -23.47 -8.04
C GLU A 100 3.08 -22.81 -6.76
N HIS A 101 4.41 -22.80 -6.58
CA HIS A 101 5.06 -22.18 -5.43
C HIS A 101 4.77 -20.68 -5.35
N GLU A 102 4.86 -19.97 -6.48
CA GLU A 102 4.52 -18.54 -6.57
C GLU A 102 3.06 -18.29 -6.18
N GLY A 103 2.13 -19.07 -6.75
CA GLY A 103 0.71 -18.97 -6.43
C GLY A 103 0.41 -19.24 -4.96
N ALA A 104 1.02 -20.26 -4.36
CA ALA A 104 0.86 -20.60 -2.95
C ALA A 104 1.39 -19.48 -2.03
N ALA A 105 2.57 -18.94 -2.32
CA ALA A 105 3.15 -17.82 -1.59
C ALA A 105 2.24 -16.58 -1.64
N CYS A 106 1.73 -16.23 -2.82
CA CYS A 106 0.83 -15.08 -2.98
C CYS A 106 -0.53 -15.28 -2.30
N ARG A 107 -1.12 -16.49 -2.34
CA ARG A 107 -2.36 -16.77 -1.57
C ARG A 107 -2.15 -16.62 -0.06
N ARG A 108 -1.00 -17.05 0.46
CA ARG A 108 -0.63 -16.80 1.85
C ARG A 108 -0.50 -15.31 2.11
N ALA A 109 0.14 -14.57 1.22
CA ALA A 109 0.33 -13.14 1.37
C ALA A 109 -0.99 -12.35 1.38
N VAL A 110 -1.94 -12.71 0.51
CA VAL A 110 -3.28 -12.11 0.50
C VAL A 110 -3.98 -12.36 1.83
N ARG A 111 -3.97 -13.60 2.34
CA ARG A 111 -4.58 -13.91 3.65
C ARG A 111 -3.95 -13.09 4.78
N ILE A 112 -2.62 -13.00 4.83
CA ILE A 112 -1.95 -12.24 5.90
C ILE A 112 -2.31 -10.75 5.80
N ASN A 113 -2.23 -10.14 4.62
CA ASN A 113 -2.59 -8.73 4.44
C ASN A 113 -4.07 -8.44 4.78
N PHE A 114 -4.99 -9.38 4.57
CA PHE A 114 -6.40 -9.21 4.95
C PHE A 114 -6.69 -9.44 6.43
N PHE A 115 -6.02 -10.39 7.09
CA PHE A 115 -6.35 -10.80 8.46
C PHE A 115 -5.43 -10.20 9.54
N PHE A 116 -4.18 -9.91 9.22
CA PHE A 116 -3.19 -9.43 10.19
C PHE A 116 -2.57 -8.09 9.78
N GLY A 117 -2.64 -7.74 8.50
CA GLY A 117 -1.98 -6.56 7.95
C GLY A 117 -0.47 -6.75 7.78
N ASP A 118 0.15 -5.78 7.12
CA ASP A 118 1.60 -5.54 7.05
C ASP A 118 2.49 -6.70 6.56
N TYR A 119 2.06 -7.43 5.52
CA TYR A 119 2.96 -8.31 4.75
C TYR A 119 3.17 -7.76 3.35
N VAL A 120 3.67 -6.53 3.32
CA VAL A 120 3.69 -5.63 2.16
C VAL A 120 4.87 -5.91 1.23
N GLU A 121 5.92 -6.56 1.75
CA GLU A 121 7.12 -6.99 1.03
C GLU A 121 6.82 -8.10 0.03
N ALA A 122 5.72 -8.83 0.23
CA ALA A 122 5.34 -9.96 -0.62
C ALA A 122 5.15 -9.55 -2.08
N CYS A 123 4.77 -8.30 -2.36
CA CYS A 123 4.61 -7.82 -3.73
C CYS A 123 5.90 -7.28 -4.37
N TYR A 124 6.96 -7.02 -3.60
CA TYR A 124 8.17 -6.36 -4.09
C TYR A 124 8.90 -7.14 -5.20
N PRO A 125 9.03 -8.47 -5.14
CA PRO A 125 9.66 -9.21 -6.24
C PRO A 125 8.94 -9.02 -7.57
N TYR A 126 7.61 -8.85 -7.55
CA TYR A 126 6.82 -8.64 -8.77
C TYR A 126 6.92 -7.20 -9.27
N MET A 127 6.94 -6.24 -8.36
CA MET A 127 7.19 -4.83 -8.70
C MET A 127 8.58 -4.64 -9.29
N ALA A 128 9.61 -5.27 -8.72
CA ALA A 128 10.99 -5.15 -9.22
C ALA A 128 11.19 -5.80 -10.60
N ARG A 129 10.39 -6.82 -10.94
CA ARG A 129 10.49 -7.55 -12.22
C ARG A 129 9.72 -6.91 -13.36
N ASP A 130 8.74 -6.06 -13.07
CA ASP A 130 7.88 -5.44 -14.09
C ASP A 130 7.56 -3.98 -13.73
N VAL A 131 8.12 -3.05 -14.52
CA VAL A 131 7.94 -1.61 -14.35
C VAL A 131 6.47 -1.18 -14.42
N TRP A 132 5.62 -1.92 -15.15
CA TRP A 132 4.19 -1.62 -15.23
C TRP A 132 3.48 -1.99 -13.93
N VAL A 133 3.85 -3.11 -13.31
CA VAL A 133 3.32 -3.52 -12.00
C VAL A 133 3.81 -2.56 -10.92
N GLN A 134 5.08 -2.13 -10.98
CA GLN A 134 5.61 -1.12 -10.06
C GLN A 134 4.86 0.21 -10.19
N THR A 135 4.73 0.72 -11.41
CA THR A 135 4.02 1.98 -11.68
C THR A 135 2.56 1.90 -11.26
N ALA A 136 1.88 0.79 -11.54
CA ALA A 136 0.49 0.59 -11.12
C ALA A 136 0.35 0.52 -9.60
N ALA A 137 1.31 -0.07 -8.88
CA ALA A 137 1.32 -0.06 -7.42
C ALA A 137 1.50 1.36 -6.86
N LEU A 138 2.33 2.19 -7.49
CA LEU A 138 2.50 3.60 -7.11
C LEU A 138 1.25 4.43 -7.42
N ILE A 139 0.63 4.24 -8.59
CA ILE A 139 -0.62 4.91 -8.95
C ILE A 139 -1.75 4.47 -8.00
N GLY A 140 -1.85 3.17 -7.69
CA GLY A 140 -2.82 2.66 -6.73
C GLY A 140 -2.65 3.30 -5.35
N ALA A 141 -1.41 3.41 -4.88
CA ALA A 141 -1.09 4.11 -3.63
C ALA A 141 -1.43 5.61 -3.70
N ALA A 142 -1.16 6.28 -4.81
CA ALA A 142 -1.50 7.70 -4.99
C ALA A 142 -3.02 7.93 -5.04
N VAL A 143 -3.78 7.09 -5.73
CA VAL A 143 -5.24 7.19 -5.79
C VAL A 143 -5.86 6.91 -4.42
N ALA A 144 -5.43 5.85 -3.75
CA ALA A 144 -5.89 5.51 -2.40
C ALA A 144 -5.56 6.64 -1.40
N GLY A 145 -4.32 7.14 -1.44
CA GLY A 145 -3.88 8.26 -0.60
C GLY A 145 -4.65 9.54 -0.87
N GLY A 146 -4.93 9.86 -2.14
CA GLY A 146 -5.73 11.02 -2.52
C GLY A 146 -7.17 10.93 -2.03
N LEU A 147 -7.78 9.74 -2.05
CA LEU A 147 -9.10 9.52 -1.45
C LEU A 147 -9.09 9.69 0.07
N ILE A 148 -8.03 9.21 0.74
CA ILE A 148 -7.87 9.39 2.20
C ILE A 148 -7.69 10.87 2.55
N GLY A 149 -6.83 11.59 1.82
CA GLY A 149 -6.60 13.01 2.04
C GLY A 149 -7.84 13.86 1.78
N SER A 150 -8.55 13.62 0.68
CA SER A 150 -9.75 14.41 0.32
C SER A 150 -10.93 14.18 1.25
N THR A 151 -11.05 12.98 1.83
CA THR A 151 -12.14 12.63 2.74
C THR A 151 -11.75 12.74 4.21
N ALA A 152 -10.47 12.99 4.51
CA ALA A 152 -9.92 12.94 5.85
C ALA A 152 -10.32 11.66 6.60
N ALA A 153 -10.29 10.51 5.92
CA ALA A 153 -10.60 9.22 6.52
C ALA A 153 -9.46 8.76 7.43
N ARG A 154 -9.80 8.21 8.58
CA ARG A 154 -8.88 7.78 9.62
C ARG A 154 -9.20 6.36 10.03
N SER A 155 -8.16 5.54 10.13
CA SER A 155 -8.28 4.14 10.54
C SER A 155 -7.07 3.75 11.39
N THR A 156 -7.13 2.60 12.02
CA THR A 156 -6.03 2.04 12.80
C THR A 156 -5.21 1.11 11.90
N ALA A 157 -3.89 1.19 12.03
CA ALA A 157 -2.98 0.24 11.38
C ALA A 157 -3.04 -1.11 12.11
N TYR A 158 -2.59 -2.17 11.43
CA TYR A 158 -2.41 -3.51 12.01
C TYR A 158 -3.69 -4.23 12.49
N LEU A 159 -4.87 -3.78 12.08
CA LEU A 159 -6.10 -4.55 12.22
C LEU A 159 -6.41 -5.36 10.96
N PRO A 160 -7.12 -6.50 11.10
CA PRO A 160 -7.73 -7.19 9.96
C PRO A 160 -8.50 -6.18 9.10
N MET A 161 -8.34 -6.21 7.77
CA MET A 161 -8.89 -5.20 6.87
C MET A 161 -10.41 -4.99 7.04
N PRO A 162 -11.26 -6.03 7.18
CA PRO A 162 -12.68 -5.82 7.45
C PRO A 162 -12.95 -5.06 8.75
N LEU A 163 -12.15 -5.33 9.78
CA LEU A 163 -12.28 -4.68 11.08
C LEU A 163 -11.73 -3.25 11.05
N ALA A 164 -10.60 -3.02 10.37
CA ALA A 164 -10.05 -1.68 10.15
C ALA A 164 -11.03 -0.79 9.36
N ILE A 165 -11.82 -1.36 8.43
CA ILE A 165 -12.90 -0.63 7.75
C ILE A 165 -14.06 -0.36 8.71
N ALA A 166 -14.52 -1.37 9.45
CA ALA A 166 -15.65 -1.22 10.36
C ALA A 166 -15.39 -0.24 11.51
N LEU A 167 -14.15 -0.14 11.99
CA LEU A 167 -13.74 0.73 13.09
C LEU A 167 -13.17 2.09 12.62
N SER A 168 -13.12 2.35 11.31
CA SER A 168 -12.68 3.66 10.82
C SER A 168 -13.71 4.74 11.13
N ASP A 169 -13.27 6.00 11.14
CA ASP A 169 -14.18 7.13 11.36
C ASP A 169 -15.21 7.28 10.22
N LYS A 170 -14.82 6.87 9.01
CA LYS A 170 -15.55 7.02 7.75
C LYS A 170 -15.41 5.71 6.96
N PRO A 171 -16.20 4.67 7.30
CA PRO A 171 -16.09 3.33 6.71
C PRO A 171 -16.26 3.33 5.19
N GLY A 172 -17.22 4.09 4.66
CA GLY A 172 -17.46 4.18 3.21
C GLY A 172 -16.27 4.74 2.43
N PRO A 173 -15.84 5.99 2.71
CA PRO A 173 -14.67 6.59 2.04
C PRO A 173 -13.39 5.77 2.18
N PHE A 174 -13.15 5.20 3.37
CA PHE A 174 -11.98 4.37 3.61
C PHE A 174 -12.04 3.05 2.82
N ALA A 175 -13.20 2.39 2.76
CA ALA A 175 -13.39 1.21 1.93
C ALA A 175 -13.16 1.51 0.44
N CYS A 176 -13.60 2.66 -0.06
CA CYS A 176 -13.30 3.11 -1.42
C CYS A 176 -11.79 3.31 -1.65
N ALA A 177 -11.08 3.89 -0.69
CA ALA A 177 -9.63 4.03 -0.78
C ALA A 177 -8.90 2.67 -0.79
N CYS A 178 -9.30 1.74 0.07
CA CYS A 178 -8.79 0.36 0.08
C CYS A 178 -9.08 -0.36 -1.25
N ALA A 179 -10.29 -0.22 -1.79
CA ALA A 179 -10.67 -0.78 -3.06
C ALA A 179 -9.84 -0.20 -4.22
N ALA A 180 -9.63 1.11 -4.25
CA ALA A 180 -8.78 1.75 -5.26
C ALA A 180 -7.33 1.26 -5.17
N GLY A 181 -6.78 1.19 -3.95
CA GLY A 181 -5.44 0.65 -3.69
C GLY A 181 -5.31 -0.80 -4.13
N PHE A 182 -6.36 -1.61 -4.00
CA PHE A 182 -6.36 -3.02 -4.44
C PHE A 182 -6.54 -3.18 -5.95
N PHE A 183 -7.59 -2.60 -6.52
CA PHE A 183 -8.02 -2.90 -7.89
C PHE A 183 -7.13 -2.29 -8.97
N VAL A 184 -6.54 -1.11 -8.72
CA VAL A 184 -5.62 -0.47 -9.68
C VAL A 184 -4.40 -1.36 -9.99
N PRO A 185 -3.58 -1.78 -9.01
CA PRO A 185 -2.47 -2.68 -9.28
C PRO A 185 -2.91 -4.09 -9.66
N PHE A 186 -4.05 -4.57 -9.15
CA PHE A 186 -4.60 -5.88 -9.53
C PHE A 186 -4.87 -5.95 -11.04
N ALA A 187 -5.61 -4.99 -11.59
CA ALA A 187 -6.01 -4.99 -13.00
C ALA A 187 -4.79 -4.99 -13.93
N VAL A 188 -3.81 -4.12 -13.67
CA VAL A 188 -2.58 -4.06 -14.47
C VAL A 188 -1.78 -5.36 -14.33
N THR A 189 -1.67 -5.92 -13.13
CA THR A 189 -0.93 -7.17 -12.91
C THR A 189 -1.59 -8.35 -13.63
N VAL A 190 -2.93 -8.42 -13.65
CA VAL A 190 -3.67 -9.42 -14.44
C VAL A 190 -3.38 -9.25 -15.92
N MET A 191 -3.52 -8.03 -16.46
CA MET A 191 -3.27 -7.76 -17.89
C MET A 191 -1.86 -8.15 -18.32
N ARG A 192 -0.86 -7.88 -17.47
CA ARG A 192 0.55 -8.24 -17.73
C ARG A 192 0.82 -9.75 -17.66
N ARG A 193 -0.07 -10.52 -17.02
CA ARG A 193 0.07 -11.97 -16.85
C ARG A 193 -0.78 -12.80 -17.79
N LEU A 194 -1.79 -12.21 -18.43
CA LEU A 194 -2.58 -12.90 -19.44
C LEU A 194 -1.68 -13.42 -20.58
N PRO A 195 -1.93 -14.65 -21.07
CA PRO A 195 -1.22 -15.19 -22.23
C PRO A 195 -1.40 -14.24 -23.42
N GLN A 196 -0.29 -13.77 -23.98
CA GLN A 196 -0.34 -12.90 -25.15
C GLN A 196 -0.64 -13.75 -26.38
N PRO A 197 -1.68 -13.41 -27.18
CA PRO A 197 -2.10 -14.23 -28.32
C PRO A 197 -0.99 -14.44 -29.37
N ASN A 198 0.00 -13.55 -29.44
CA ASN A 198 1.11 -13.65 -30.39
C ASN A 198 2.24 -14.63 -30.02
N ALA A 199 2.21 -15.25 -28.83
CA ALA A 199 3.24 -16.21 -28.42
C ALA A 199 3.06 -17.61 -29.06
N TYR A 200 1.89 -17.91 -29.64
CA TYR A 200 1.62 -19.18 -30.32
C TYR A 200 2.21 -19.25 -31.74
N VAL A 201 2.47 -18.10 -32.38
CA VAL A 201 2.91 -18.06 -33.79
C VAL A 201 4.41 -18.32 -33.95
N THR A 202 5.23 -18.05 -32.92
CA THR A 202 6.68 -18.27 -32.98
C THR A 202 7.11 -19.71 -32.71
N VAL A 203 6.33 -20.48 -31.93
CA VAL A 203 6.68 -21.88 -31.62
C VAL A 203 6.41 -22.80 -32.83
N HIS A 204 5.34 -22.55 -33.60
CA HIS A 204 5.00 -23.37 -34.76
C HIS A 204 5.74 -23.02 -36.06
N ARG A 205 6.61 -21.99 -36.06
CA ARG A 205 7.40 -21.60 -37.25
C ARG A 205 8.89 -21.97 -37.14
N GLY A 206 9.33 -22.53 -36.01
CA GLY A 206 10.75 -22.73 -35.69
C GLY A 206 11.28 -24.16 -35.78
N GLU A 207 10.45 -25.19 -35.89
CA GLU A 207 10.92 -26.59 -35.95
C GLU A 207 10.95 -27.10 -37.40
N LYS A 208 12.00 -26.74 -38.14
CA LYS A 208 12.56 -27.67 -39.13
C LYS A 208 13.68 -28.43 -38.44
N ALA A 209 13.41 -29.69 -38.13
CA ALA A 209 14.36 -30.61 -37.52
C ALA A 209 15.66 -30.71 -38.36
N PRO A 210 16.85 -30.73 -37.73
CA PRO A 210 18.07 -31.09 -38.42
C PRO A 210 18.17 -32.63 -38.51
N PHE A 211 18.28 -33.12 -39.75
CA PHE A 211 19.03 -34.32 -40.21
C PHE A 211 18.84 -35.71 -39.54
N SER A 212 18.42 -36.69 -40.35
CA SER A 212 18.74 -38.14 -40.29
C SER A 212 17.89 -38.83 -41.39
N LYS A 213 18.36 -39.49 -42.45
CA LYS A 213 19.65 -39.98 -42.95
C LYS A 213 19.64 -39.83 -44.48
#